data_AF-A0A7C4SYI4-F1
#
_entry.id   AF-A0A7C4SYI4-F1
#
_cell.length_a   1.000
_cell.length_b   1.000
_cell.length_c   1.000
_cell.angle_alpha   90.00
_cell.angle_beta   90.00
_cell.angle_gamma   90.00
#
_symmetry.space_group_name_H-M   'P 1'
#
loop_
_entity.id
_entity.type
_entity.pdbx_description
1 polymer ?
#
loop_
_entity_poly.entity_id
_entity_poly.type
_entity_poly.pdbx_seq_one_letter_code
_entity_poly.pdbx_strand_id
1 'polypeptide(L)' 'MSLGILGGSFNPPHVGHVILAQEIIAEFGFTKLLLVPCYIPPHKTLEADPGAEERLAMTRML' A
#
# COMPACT_ATOMS: atom_id res chain seq x y z
N MET A 1 1.54 -14.09 16.69
CA MET A 1 1.67 -12.81 15.95
C MET A 1 1.28 -13.07 14.50
N SER A 2 0.19 -12.45 14.02
CA SER A 2 -0.33 -12.58 12.66
C SER A 2 -0.02 -11.30 11.87
N LEU A 3 0.51 -11.47 10.66
CA LEU A 3 0.95 -10.36 9.81
C LEU A 3 0.22 -10.44 8.47
N GLY A 4 -0.48 -9.37 8.12
CA GLY A 4 -1.01 -9.16 6.78
C GLY A 4 -0.02 -8.38 5.91
N ILE A 5 -0.12 -8.55 4.60
CA ILE A 5 0.61 -7.75 3.60
C ILE A 5 -0.41 -7.17 2.62
N LEU A 6 -0.41 -5.85 2.48
CA LEU A 6 -1.19 -5.13 1.48
C LEU A 6 -0.23 -4.53 0.45
N GLY A 7 -0.08 -5.24 -0.66
CA GLY A 7 0.75 -4.81 -1.80
C GLY A 7 -0.03 -3.91 -2.75
N GLY A 8 0.66 -2.96 -3.37
CA GLY A 8 0.05 -2.04 -4.33
C GLY A 8 1.08 -1.14 -4.98
N SER A 9 0.67 -0.39 -6.02
CA SER A 9 1.54 0.64 -6.59
C SER A 9 1.61 1.89 -5.72
N PHE A 10 0.54 2.21 -4.98
CA PHE A 10 0.40 3.45 -4.19
C PHE A 10 0.85 4.69 -4.99
N ASN A 11 0.19 4.92 -6.13
CA ASN A 11 0.54 5.99 -7.07
C ASN A 11 -0.65 6.93 -7.39
N PRO A 12 -0.97 7.91 -6.53
CA PRO A 12 -0.50 8.09 -5.15
C PRO A 12 -1.30 7.25 -4.15
N PRO A 13 -0.81 7.07 -2.91
CA PRO A 13 -1.65 6.60 -1.81
C PRO A 13 -2.80 7.60 -1.53
N HIS A 14 -3.90 7.10 -0.94
CA HIS A 14 -5.13 7.87 -0.74
C HIS A 14 -6.03 7.20 0.30
N VAL A 15 -7.12 7.86 0.72
CA VAL A 15 -8.01 7.40 1.79
C VAL A 15 -8.57 5.99 1.57
N GLY A 16 -8.85 5.60 0.32
CA GLY A 16 -9.27 4.23 0.01
C GLY A 16 -8.30 3.14 0.45
N HIS A 17 -6.98 3.41 0.46
CA HIS A 17 -5.98 2.46 0.98
C HIS A 17 -6.03 2.35 2.50
N VAL A 18 -6.32 3.46 3.20
CA VAL A 18 -6.48 3.47 4.67
C VAL A 18 -7.72 2.69 5.07
N ILE A 19 -8.84 2.94 4.41
CA ILE A 19 -10.10 2.21 4.64
C ILE A 19 -9.87 0.72 4.42
N LEU A 20 -9.27 0.33 3.28
CA LEU A 20 -8.97 -1.08 3.00
C LEU A 20 -8.07 -1.72 4.07
N ALA A 21 -7.04 -1.01 4.52
CA ALA A 21 -6.15 -1.48 5.59
C ALA A 21 -6.90 -1.70 6.92
N GLN A 22 -7.81 -0.79 7.27
CA GLN A 22 -8.65 -0.89 8.47
C GLN A 22 -9.63 -2.05 8.39
N GLU A 23 -10.32 -2.22 7.26
CA GLU A 23 -11.26 -3.32 7.03
C GLU A 23 -10.55 -4.67 7.09
N ILE A 24 -9.35 -4.80 6.51
CA ILE A 24 -8.54 -6.04 6.58
C ILE A 24 -8.21 -6.38 8.04
N ILE A 25 -7.82 -5.41 8.86
CA ILE A 25 -7.51 -5.66 10.27
C ILE A 25 -8.78 -6.04 11.04
N ALA A 26 -9.89 -5.34 10.80
CA ALA A 26 -11.17 -5.57 11.47
C ALA A 26 -11.75 -6.96 11.15
N GLU A 27 -11.72 -7.36 9.88
CA GLU A 27 -12.30 -8.61 9.41
C GLU A 27 -11.44 -9.84 9.77
N PHE A 28 -10.11 -9.72 9.62
CA PHE A 28 -9.20 -10.88 9.73
C PHE A 28 -8.37 -10.91 11.02
N GLY A 29 -8.42 -9.86 11.85
CA GLY A 29 -7.75 -9.84 13.16
C GLY A 29 -6.21 -9.88 13.08
N PHE A 30 -5.61 -9.33 12.01
CA PHE A 30 -4.16 -9.27 11.90
C PHE A 30 -3.55 -8.38 13.00
N THR A 31 -2.55 -8.88 13.72
CA THR A 31 -1.84 -8.08 14.74
C THR A 31 -0.98 -6.97 14.14
N LYS A 32 -0.65 -7.07 12.84
CA LYS A 32 0.05 -6.06 12.07
C LYS A 32 -0.31 -6.18 10.59
N LEU A 33 -0.36 -5.06 9.89
CA LEU A 33 -0.51 -5.02 8.43
C LEU A 33 0.66 -4.21 7.86
N LEU A 34 1.38 -4.77 6.90
CA LEU A 34 2.45 -4.07 6.17
C LEU A 34 1.91 -3.57 4.82
N LEU A 35 2.04 -2.28 4.57
CA LEU A 35 1.88 -1.70 3.25
C LEU A 35 3.18 -1.90 2.46
N VAL A 36 3.09 -2.50 1.28
CA VAL A 36 4.25 -2.80 0.44
C VAL A 36 4.08 -2.14 -0.93
N PRO A 37 4.57 -0.90 -1.10
CA PRO A 37 4.60 -0.27 -2.41
C PRO A 37 5.56 -1.01 -3.33
N CYS A 38 5.08 -1.42 -4.51
CA CYS A 38 5.92 -2.12 -5.46
C CYS A 38 6.95 -1.18 -6.10
N TYR A 39 8.18 -1.67 -6.29
CA TYR A 39 9.25 -0.93 -6.95
C TYR A 39 8.92 -0.73 -8.45
N ILE A 40 8.61 -1.83 -9.13
CA ILE A 40 8.10 -1.85 -10.52
C ILE A 40 6.80 -2.67 -10.52
N PRO A 41 5.64 -2.10 -10.92
CA PRO A 41 4.41 -2.89 -11.02
C PRO A 41 4.52 -3.94 -12.13
N PRO A 42 4.21 -5.21 -11.87
CA PRO A 42 4.48 -6.29 -12.82
C PRO A 42 3.47 -6.36 -13.99
N HIS A 43 2.33 -5.69 -13.89
CA HIS A 43 1.19 -5.86 -14.80
C HIS A 43 0.68 -4.54 -15.41
N LYS A 44 1.33 -3.40 -15.13
CA LYS A 44 0.96 -2.10 -15.69
C LYS A 44 2.13 -1.15 -15.71
N THR A 45 2.16 -0.29 -16.73
CA THR A 45 2.99 0.91 -16.73
C THR A 45 2.28 1.99 -15.92
N LEU A 46 3.02 2.73 -15.10
CA LEU A 46 2.48 3.89 -14.38
C LEU A 46 2.72 5.14 -15.23
N GLU A 47 1.64 5.75 -15.71
CA GLU A 47 1.70 7.06 -16.34
C GLU A 47 1.88 8.15 -15.27
N ALA A 48 2.68 9.17 -15.58
CA ALA A 48 3.01 10.26 -14.66
C ALA A 48 3.52 9.77 -13.28
N ASP A 49 4.30 8.69 -13.28
CA ASP A 49 4.85 8.10 -12.07
C ASP A 49 5.91 9.01 -11.42
N PRO A 50 5.75 9.43 -10.16
CA PRO A 50 6.75 10.19 -9.44
C PRO A 50 7.98 9.36 -9.03
N GLY A 51 7.94 8.03 -9.25
CA GLY A 51 9.05 7.12 -8.99
C GLY A 51 8.91 6.36 -7.68
N ALA A 52 9.59 5.22 -7.57
CA ALA A 52 9.39 4.28 -6.46
C ALA A 52 9.69 4.87 -5.08
N GLU A 53 10.72 5.71 -4.97
CA GLU A 53 11.09 6.40 -3.72
C GLU A 53 10.01 7.40 -3.29
N GLU A 54 9.44 8.17 -4.22
CA GLU A 54 8.39 9.14 -3.88
C GLU A 54 7.10 8.43 -3.48
N ARG A 55 6.72 7.34 -4.18
CA ARG A 55 5.60 6.49 -3.77
C ARG A 55 5.80 5.89 -2.37
N LEU A 56 7.02 5.45 -2.06
CA LEU A 56 7.36 4.98 -0.71
C LEU A 56 7.24 6.10 0.33
N ALA A 57 7.74 7.29 0.03
CA ALA A 57 7.65 8.46 0.91
C ALA A 57 6.19 8.84 1.19
N MET A 58 5.36 8.95 0.15
CA MET A 58 3.93 9.21 0.31
C MET A 58 3.22 8.07 1.07
N THR A 59 3.59 6.80 0.83
CA THR A 59 2.97 5.65 1.53
C THR A 59 3.26 5.67 3.03
N ARG A 60 4.42 6.19 3.44
CA ARG A 60 4.76 6.38 4.87
C ARG A 60 3.96 7.49 5.55
N MET A 61 3.24 8.32 4.80
CA MET A 61 2.36 9.37 5.33
C MET A 61 0.92 8.89 5.57
N LEU A 62 0.57 7.67 5.14
CA LEU A 62 -0.69 7.02 5.50
C LEU A 62 -0.69 6.59 6.97
#